data_AF-A0A3E5E2G5-F1
#
_entry.id   AF-A0A3E5E2G5-F1
#
_cell.length_a   1.000
_cell.length_b   1.000
_cell.length_c   1.000
_cell.angle_alpha   90.00
_cell.angle_beta   90.00
_cell.angle_gamma   90.00
#
_symmetry.space_group_name_H-M   'P 1'
#
loop_
_entity.id
_entity.type
_entity.pdbx_description
1 polymer ?
#
loop_
_entity_poly.entity_id
_entity_poly.type
_entity_poly.pdbx_seq_one_letter_code
_entity_poly.pdbx_strand_id
1 'polypeptide(L)'
;MNQANVKVSFYLKKSEADANGECPVMAKLNIGKYSEAAFSVKMKVPQSRWTSGRASGKSVTAKEINNRLDEIRAVALSIYNEQSAVRDGVTAEEVKSILLGMASGQETLLSYFRQFINNFEKRVGVNRTAKSLQAYRNAYRHIEKFLQEKYRLTDIPFSALDRSFIDKYDLYLRTERNLAPGTVINLTVQLKTIVGEAIADGIITVYPFMGYEPVRPKAVQKYLTDEELQRLMTTPLHRQTLYLVRDMFLFSCFTGISYRDMRSLTKENLSLAEDGTWWIKSARQKTKIEFEIPLLDLPLQILKKYSDAVSDNRLLPMYCNSNMNLYLKEIARICNINRPLVFHVARHTYATEITLSHGVPLETVSKMLGHSRIETTRIYAKVTDDKIDSDTRTLNRKISERFSVVI
;
A
#
# COMPACT_ATOMS: atom_id res chain seq x y z
N MET A 1 -26.62 -11.27 33.95
CA MET A 1 -26.91 -11.89 32.63
C MET A 1 -26.89 -13.40 32.81
N ASN A 2 -28.04 -14.07 32.64
CA ASN A 2 -28.09 -15.53 32.66
C ASN A 2 -27.29 -16.05 31.47
N GLN A 3 -26.11 -16.63 31.71
CA GLN A 3 -25.40 -17.39 30.67
C GLN A 3 -26.30 -18.54 30.25
N ALA A 4 -26.95 -18.45 29.09
CA ALA A 4 -27.62 -19.59 28.52
C ALA A 4 -26.57 -20.70 28.30
N ASN A 5 -26.86 -21.90 28.78
CA ASN A 5 -25.93 -23.02 28.70
C ASN A 5 -25.79 -23.45 27.23
N VAL A 6 -24.59 -23.35 26.66
CA VAL A 6 -24.29 -23.77 25.28
C VAL A 6 -23.62 -25.13 25.28
N LYS A 7 -24.22 -26.08 24.57
CA LYS A 7 -23.73 -27.47 24.51
C LYS A 7 -23.60 -27.94 23.07
N VAL A 8 -22.37 -28.34 22.70
CA VAL A 8 -22.07 -29.00 21.42
C VAL A 8 -21.78 -30.48 21.66
N SER A 9 -22.58 -31.34 21.05
CA SER A 9 -22.45 -32.80 21.13
C SER A 9 -22.38 -33.42 19.75
N PHE A 10 -21.77 -34.60 19.64
CA PHE A 10 -21.61 -35.32 18.37
C PHE A 10 -22.21 -36.71 18.46
N TYR A 11 -22.85 -37.15 17.38
CA TYR A 11 -23.49 -38.48 17.30
C TYR A 11 -23.42 -39.03 15.88
N LEU A 12 -23.63 -40.35 15.74
CA LEU A 12 -23.72 -40.99 14.43
C LEU A 12 -25.17 -41.05 13.96
N LYS A 13 -25.42 -40.66 12.72
CA LYS A 13 -26.73 -40.86 12.06
C LYS A 13 -26.80 -42.28 11.50
N LYS A 14 -27.11 -43.24 12.37
CA LYS A 14 -27.11 -44.68 12.06
C LYS A 14 -28.04 -45.07 10.90
N SER A 15 -29.11 -44.30 10.67
CA SER A 15 -30.05 -44.51 9.58
C SER A 15 -29.45 -44.27 8.18
N GLU A 16 -28.27 -43.64 8.10
CA GLU A 16 -27.57 -43.31 6.85
C GLU A 16 -26.21 -44.02 6.73
N ALA A 17 -26.09 -45.21 7.32
CA ALA A 17 -24.90 -46.03 7.15
C ALA A 17 -24.73 -46.41 5.67
N ASP A 18 -23.50 -46.30 5.15
CA ASP A 18 -23.20 -46.75 3.79
C ASP A 18 -22.94 -48.26 3.71
N ALA A 19 -22.69 -48.76 2.49
CA ALA A 19 -22.43 -50.18 2.23
C ALA A 19 -21.21 -50.73 3.00
N ASN A 20 -20.32 -49.86 3.49
CA ASN A 20 -19.15 -50.23 4.28
C ASN A 20 -19.41 -50.15 5.80
N GLY A 21 -20.63 -49.84 6.22
CA GLY A 21 -21.02 -49.68 7.62
C GLY A 21 -20.52 -48.37 8.24
N GLU A 22 -20.09 -47.39 7.44
CA GLU A 22 -19.69 -46.08 7.94
C GLU A 22 -20.90 -45.16 8.10
N CYS A 23 -21.05 -44.58 9.28
CA CYS A 23 -22.15 -43.68 9.58
C CYS A 23 -21.69 -42.22 9.50
N PRO A 24 -22.48 -41.31 8.91
CA PRO A 24 -22.22 -39.87 8.99
C PRO A 24 -22.19 -39.39 10.44
N VAL A 25 -21.18 -38.59 10.76
CA VAL A 25 -21.10 -37.88 12.04
C VAL A 25 -21.93 -36.60 11.96
N MET A 26 -22.75 -36.38 12.97
CA MET A 26 -23.60 -35.22 13.13
C MET A 26 -23.16 -34.42 14.36
N ALA A 27 -23.19 -33.10 14.24
CA ALA A 27 -23.11 -32.19 15.37
C ALA A 27 -24.51 -31.73 15.79
N LYS A 28 -24.73 -31.63 17.10
CA LYS A 28 -25.93 -31.10 17.72
C LYS A 28 -25.54 -29.96 18.66
N LEU A 29 -26.00 -28.76 18.32
CA LEU A 29 -25.81 -27.53 19.06
C LEU A 29 -27.09 -27.19 19.81
N ASN A 30 -26.97 -26.94 21.12
CA ASN A 30 -28.08 -26.49 21.97
C ASN A 30 -27.69 -25.18 22.63
N ILE A 31 -28.59 -24.20 22.58
CA ILE A 31 -28.45 -22.89 23.23
C ILE A 31 -29.68 -22.67 24.11
N GLY A 32 -29.47 -22.73 25.42
CA GLY A 32 -30.57 -22.70 26.38
C GLY A 32 -31.49 -23.93 26.25
N LYS A 33 -32.77 -23.76 26.60
CA LYS A 33 -33.73 -24.88 26.69
C LYS A 33 -34.51 -25.15 25.40
N TYR A 34 -34.66 -24.14 24.54
CA TYR A 34 -35.61 -24.17 23.41
C TYR A 34 -34.94 -24.01 22.03
N SER A 35 -33.64 -23.73 21.96
CA SER A 35 -32.94 -23.54 20.69
C SER A 35 -31.97 -24.70 20.42
N GLU A 36 -32.27 -25.48 19.39
CA GLU A 36 -31.50 -26.63 18.96
C GLU A 36 -31.26 -26.58 17.45
N ALA A 37 -30.05 -26.92 17.02
CA ALA A 37 -29.72 -27.09 15.62
C ALA A 37 -28.80 -28.31 15.42
N ALA A 38 -29.05 -29.08 14.36
CA ALA A 38 -28.20 -30.19 13.98
C ALA A 38 -27.67 -30.04 12.54
N PHE A 39 -26.46 -30.52 12.30
CA PHE A 39 -25.82 -30.49 10.98
C PHE A 39 -24.78 -31.60 10.82
N SER A 40 -24.53 -32.00 9.58
CA SER A 40 -23.49 -32.97 9.26
C SER A 40 -22.10 -32.32 9.34
N VAL A 41 -21.13 -33.00 9.95
CA VAL A 41 -19.72 -32.54 9.96
C VAL A 41 -18.92 -33.05 8.76
N LYS A 42 -19.59 -33.67 7.77
CA LYS A 42 -18.98 -34.23 6.54
C LYS A 42 -17.87 -35.26 6.79
N MET A 43 -17.93 -35.97 7.91
CA MET A 43 -17.08 -37.10 8.23
C MET A 43 -17.93 -38.35 8.43
N LYS A 44 -17.34 -39.52 8.22
CA LYS A 44 -17.97 -40.80 8.49
C LYS A 44 -17.11 -41.62 9.44
N VAL A 45 -17.75 -42.40 10.31
CA VAL A 45 -17.07 -43.30 11.25
C VAL A 45 -17.86 -44.60 11.38
N PRO A 46 -17.20 -45.77 11.37
CA PRO A 46 -17.86 -47.03 11.68
C PRO A 46 -18.47 -47.04 13.08
N GLN A 47 -19.65 -47.64 13.24
CA GLN A 47 -20.32 -47.71 14.54
C GLN A 47 -19.46 -48.41 15.62
N SER A 48 -18.66 -49.40 15.24
CA SER A 48 -17.73 -50.11 16.12
C SER A 48 -16.59 -49.22 16.66
N ARG A 49 -16.31 -48.09 16.00
CA ARG A 49 -15.23 -47.15 16.33
C ARG A 49 -15.75 -45.81 16.87
N TRP A 50 -16.96 -45.77 17.43
CA TRP A 50 -17.53 -44.56 18.02
C TRP A 50 -17.95 -44.79 19.47
N THR A 51 -17.50 -43.91 20.38
CA THR A 51 -17.82 -44.01 21.80
C THR A 51 -17.93 -42.62 22.40
N SER A 52 -19.02 -42.34 23.11
CA SER A 52 -19.25 -41.08 23.85
C SER A 52 -19.05 -39.80 23.02
N GLY A 53 -19.48 -39.81 21.76
CA GLY A 53 -19.38 -38.64 20.87
C GLY A 53 -17.99 -38.41 20.28
N ARG A 54 -17.13 -39.44 20.27
CA ARG A 54 -15.76 -39.41 19.74
C ARG A 54 -15.43 -40.68 18.96
N ALA A 55 -14.46 -40.59 18.06
CA ALA A 55 -13.85 -41.77 17.45
C ALA A 55 -12.98 -42.50 18.47
N SER A 56 -13.12 -43.82 18.57
CA SER A 56 -12.38 -44.68 19.50
C SER A 56 -11.13 -45.30 18.85
N GLY A 57 -10.14 -45.65 19.68
CA GLY A 57 -8.87 -46.24 19.24
C GLY A 57 -7.69 -45.25 19.22
N LYS A 58 -6.50 -45.74 18.83
CA LYS A 58 -5.23 -44.98 18.80
C LYS A 58 -4.73 -44.66 17.38
N SER A 59 -5.52 -44.93 16.34
CA SER A 59 -5.12 -44.68 14.95
C SER A 59 -4.95 -43.19 14.67
N VAL A 60 -4.12 -42.86 13.67
CA VAL A 60 -3.95 -41.48 13.18
C VAL A 60 -5.29 -40.89 12.77
N THR A 61 -6.10 -41.65 12.01
CA THR A 61 -7.44 -41.25 11.57
C THR A 61 -8.38 -40.93 12.73
N ALA A 62 -8.35 -41.72 13.82
CA ALA A 62 -9.19 -41.44 15.00
C ALA A 62 -8.78 -40.14 15.71
N LYS A 63 -7.48 -39.83 15.75
CA LYS A 63 -6.97 -38.56 16.29
C LYS A 63 -7.39 -37.37 15.42
N GLU A 64 -7.25 -37.49 14.09
CA GLU A 64 -7.65 -36.43 13.15
C GLU A 64 -9.14 -36.10 13.24
N ILE A 65 -10.00 -37.13 13.26
CA ILE A 65 -11.44 -36.97 13.46
C ILE A 65 -11.71 -36.23 14.77
N ASN A 66 -11.12 -36.69 15.87
CA ASN A 66 -11.33 -36.11 17.18
C ASN A 66 -10.86 -34.66 17.30
N ASN A 67 -9.71 -34.32 16.72
CA ASN A 67 -9.24 -32.93 16.64
C ASN A 67 -10.23 -32.06 15.88
N ARG A 68 -10.76 -32.56 14.75
CA ARG A 68 -11.75 -31.84 13.95
C ARG A 68 -13.06 -31.59 14.71
N LEU A 69 -13.51 -32.56 15.50
CA LEU A 69 -14.69 -32.40 16.37
C LEU A 69 -14.43 -31.34 17.46
N ASP A 70 -13.23 -31.31 18.03
CA ASP A 70 -12.87 -30.32 19.05
C ASP A 70 -12.76 -28.90 18.46
N GLU A 71 -12.24 -28.75 17.24
CA GLU A 71 -12.25 -27.50 16.48
C GLU A 71 -13.69 -26.99 16.26
N ILE A 72 -14.58 -27.85 15.74
CA ILE A 72 -15.99 -27.49 15.51
C ILE A 72 -16.66 -27.04 16.80
N ARG A 73 -16.39 -27.73 17.92
CA ARG A 73 -16.91 -27.33 19.24
C ARG A 73 -16.39 -25.96 19.66
N ALA A 74 -15.10 -25.70 19.52
CA ALA A 74 -14.49 -24.43 19.90
C ALA A 74 -15.04 -23.26 19.07
N VAL A 75 -15.17 -23.43 17.74
CA VAL A 75 -15.71 -22.38 16.86
C VAL A 75 -17.17 -22.07 17.18
N ALA A 76 -18.00 -23.09 17.40
CA ALA A 76 -19.41 -22.89 17.78
C ALA A 76 -19.55 -22.08 19.08
N LEU A 77 -18.71 -22.36 20.08
CA LEU A 77 -18.70 -21.61 21.34
C LEU A 77 -18.21 -20.17 21.15
N SER A 78 -17.21 -19.94 20.31
CA SER A 78 -16.69 -18.59 20.01
C SER A 78 -17.75 -17.73 19.31
N ILE A 79 -18.39 -18.26 18.26
CA ILE A 79 -19.44 -17.57 17.52
C ILE A 79 -20.57 -17.15 18.48
N TYR A 80 -20.98 -18.05 19.37
CA TYR A 80 -22.00 -17.72 20.36
C TYR A 80 -21.55 -16.59 21.31
N ASN A 81 -20.33 -16.67 21.85
CA ASN A 81 -19.81 -15.66 22.77
C ASN A 81 -19.72 -14.27 22.12
N GLU A 82 -19.31 -14.21 20.85
CA GLU A 82 -19.24 -12.95 20.09
C GLU A 82 -20.64 -12.37 19.84
N GLN A 83 -21.59 -13.21 19.41
CA GLN A 83 -22.95 -12.76 19.13
C GLN A 83 -23.69 -12.31 20.40
N SER A 84 -23.52 -13.05 21.51
CA SER A 84 -24.16 -12.74 22.79
C SER A 84 -23.56 -11.51 23.48
N ALA A 85 -22.36 -11.06 23.08
CA ALA A 85 -21.79 -9.81 23.56
C ALA A 85 -22.47 -8.56 22.94
N VAL A 86 -23.16 -8.71 21.81
CA VAL A 86 -23.73 -7.59 21.03
C VAL A 86 -25.25 -7.59 21.06
N ARG A 87 -25.88 -8.76 21.18
CA ARG A 87 -27.34 -8.89 21.20
C ARG A 87 -27.83 -10.03 22.10
N ASP A 88 -28.98 -9.82 22.72
CA ASP A 88 -29.72 -10.88 23.40
C ASP A 88 -30.47 -11.76 22.40
N GLY A 89 -30.71 -13.02 22.76
CA GLY A 89 -31.57 -13.94 21.98
C GLY A 89 -30.89 -14.72 20.85
N VAL A 90 -29.57 -14.91 20.89
CA VAL A 90 -28.82 -15.72 19.90
C VAL A 90 -29.35 -17.16 19.85
N THR A 91 -29.67 -17.65 18.65
CA THR A 91 -30.24 -18.98 18.43
C THR A 91 -29.20 -19.99 17.91
N ALA A 92 -29.47 -21.28 18.13
CA ALA A 92 -28.62 -22.36 17.64
C ALA A 92 -28.55 -22.40 16.09
N GLU A 93 -29.62 -22.02 15.40
CA GLU A 93 -29.65 -21.99 13.94
C GLU A 93 -28.77 -20.87 13.36
N GLU A 94 -28.71 -19.70 14.02
CA GLU A 94 -27.81 -18.61 13.61
C GLU A 94 -26.33 -19.00 13.79
N VAL A 95 -25.99 -19.58 14.94
CA VAL A 95 -24.62 -20.07 15.19
C VAL A 95 -24.27 -21.18 14.19
N LYS A 96 -25.19 -22.09 13.90
CA LYS A 96 -25.03 -23.11 12.85
C LYS A 96 -24.82 -22.48 11.47
N SER A 97 -25.60 -21.48 11.07
CA SER A 97 -25.45 -20.85 9.76
C SER A 97 -24.08 -20.20 9.58
N ILE A 98 -23.56 -19.53 10.62
CA ILE A 98 -22.21 -18.94 10.60
C ILE A 98 -21.15 -20.05 10.56
N LEU A 99 -21.28 -21.05 11.42
CA LEU A 99 -20.36 -22.18 11.53
C LEU A 99 -20.29 -23.02 10.25
N LEU A 100 -21.44 -23.27 9.61
CA LEU A 100 -21.52 -23.96 8.33
C LEU A 100 -20.99 -23.09 7.21
N GLY A 101 -21.23 -21.78 7.23
CA GLY A 101 -20.59 -20.83 6.30
C GLY A 101 -19.07 -20.91 6.33
N MET A 102 -18.47 -21.12 7.51
CA MET A 102 -17.03 -21.36 7.68
C MET A 102 -16.57 -22.77 7.22
N ALA A 103 -17.45 -23.78 7.27
CA ALA A 103 -17.15 -25.17 6.88
C ALA A 103 -17.57 -25.53 5.43
N SER A 104 -18.23 -24.62 4.72
CA SER A 104 -18.84 -24.85 3.41
C SER A 104 -18.05 -24.20 2.28
N GLY A 105 -16.74 -24.43 2.15
CA GLY A 105 -15.98 -24.02 0.96
C GLY A 105 -16.14 -22.54 0.56
N GLN A 106 -16.50 -21.66 1.51
CA GLN A 106 -16.53 -20.23 1.26
C GLN A 106 -15.09 -19.75 1.13
N GLU A 107 -14.83 -18.94 0.11
CA GLU A 107 -13.53 -18.35 -0.08
C GLU A 107 -13.16 -17.49 1.14
N THR A 108 -11.94 -17.66 1.63
CA THR A 108 -11.42 -16.96 2.81
C THR A 108 -10.45 -15.87 2.41
N LEU A 109 -10.30 -14.85 3.27
CA LEU A 109 -9.50 -13.67 2.96
C LEU A 109 -8.03 -14.02 2.67
N LEU A 110 -7.36 -14.80 3.53
CA LEU A 110 -5.95 -15.13 3.33
C LEU A 110 -5.74 -16.14 2.21
N SER A 111 -6.63 -17.13 2.04
CA SER A 111 -6.61 -18.03 0.87
C SER A 111 -6.63 -17.25 -0.44
N TYR A 112 -7.64 -16.40 -0.63
CA TYR A 112 -7.80 -15.59 -1.83
C TYR A 112 -6.66 -14.60 -2.02
N PHE A 113 -6.21 -13.94 -0.95
CA PHE A 113 -5.09 -13.02 -1.03
C PHE A 113 -3.79 -13.76 -1.41
N ARG A 114 -3.58 -14.99 -0.93
CA ARG A 114 -2.44 -15.82 -1.34
C ARG A 114 -2.51 -16.18 -2.83
N GLN A 115 -3.70 -16.56 -3.33
CA GLN A 115 -3.91 -16.83 -4.75
C GLN A 115 -3.64 -15.57 -5.59
N PHE A 116 -4.14 -14.41 -5.16
CA PHE A 116 -3.86 -13.11 -5.77
C PHE A 116 -2.36 -12.84 -5.84
N ILE A 117 -1.61 -13.05 -4.76
CA ILE A 117 -0.15 -12.86 -4.72
C ILE A 117 0.55 -13.79 -5.71
N ASN A 118 0.16 -15.07 -5.77
CA ASN A 118 0.74 -16.04 -6.71
C ASN A 118 0.49 -15.63 -8.17
N ASN A 119 -0.71 -15.17 -8.49
CA ASN A 119 -1.05 -14.67 -9.82
C ASN A 119 -0.38 -13.32 -10.13
N PHE A 120 -0.14 -12.49 -9.11
CA PHE A 120 0.61 -11.24 -9.24
C PHE A 120 2.09 -11.52 -9.54
N GLU A 121 2.68 -12.51 -8.89
CA GLU A 121 4.08 -12.91 -9.07
C GLU A 121 4.37 -13.39 -10.49
N LYS A 122 3.50 -14.20 -11.09
CA LYS A 122 3.59 -14.62 -12.50
C LYS A 122 3.63 -13.44 -13.50
N ARG A 123 3.13 -12.27 -13.09
CA ARG A 123 3.08 -11.05 -13.92
C ARG A 123 4.23 -10.09 -13.67
N VAL A 124 5.13 -10.39 -12.72
CA VAL A 124 6.32 -9.58 -12.45
C VAL A 124 7.28 -9.67 -13.63
N GLY A 125 7.75 -8.51 -14.10
CA GLY A 125 8.60 -8.42 -15.29
C GLY A 125 7.82 -8.32 -16.61
N VAL A 126 6.54 -8.70 -16.62
CA VAL A 126 5.63 -8.49 -17.77
C VAL A 126 4.93 -7.13 -17.66
N ASN A 127 4.00 -7.00 -16.72
CA ASN A 127 3.24 -5.76 -16.49
C ASN A 127 3.17 -5.35 -15.01
N ARG A 128 3.83 -6.10 -14.11
CA ARG A 128 3.94 -5.77 -12.68
C ARG A 128 5.40 -5.67 -12.24
N THR A 129 5.62 -5.01 -11.11
CA THR A 129 6.97 -4.83 -10.53
C THR A 129 7.16 -5.65 -9.26
N ALA A 130 8.38 -6.13 -9.01
CA ALA A 130 8.74 -6.85 -7.79
C ALA A 130 8.46 -6.02 -6.52
N LYS A 131 8.63 -4.69 -6.59
CA LYS A 131 8.33 -3.78 -5.47
C LYS A 131 6.83 -3.80 -5.10
N SER A 132 5.95 -3.85 -6.10
CA SER A 132 4.51 -3.95 -5.88
C SER A 132 4.12 -5.32 -5.27
N LEU A 133 4.73 -6.41 -5.74
CA LEU A 133 4.53 -7.74 -5.15
C LEU A 133 4.93 -7.75 -3.66
N GLN A 134 6.07 -7.15 -3.34
CA GLN A 134 6.54 -7.08 -1.95
C GLN A 134 5.57 -6.28 -1.05
N ALA A 135 4.93 -5.24 -1.56
CA ALA A 135 3.91 -4.49 -0.82
C ALA A 135 2.70 -5.37 -0.48
N TYR A 136 2.20 -6.18 -1.43
CA TYR A 136 1.11 -7.13 -1.15
C TYR A 136 1.52 -8.23 -0.17
N ARG A 137 2.72 -8.81 -0.31
CA ARG A 137 3.25 -9.78 0.67
C ARG A 137 3.39 -9.19 2.07
N ASN A 138 3.69 -7.90 2.18
CA ASN A 138 3.75 -7.20 3.46
C ASN A 138 2.35 -7.02 4.05
N ALA A 139 1.39 -6.57 3.24
CA ALA A 139 -0.01 -6.43 3.66
C ALA A 139 -0.60 -7.77 4.12
N TYR A 140 -0.40 -8.85 3.36
CA TYR A 140 -0.81 -10.20 3.74
C TYR A 140 -0.30 -10.59 5.14
N ARG A 141 1.01 -10.42 5.39
CA ARG A 141 1.62 -10.76 6.69
C ARG A 141 1.06 -9.94 7.85
N HIS A 142 0.70 -8.68 7.63
CA HIS A 142 0.09 -7.85 8.67
C HIS A 142 -1.34 -8.29 8.99
N ILE A 143 -2.12 -8.71 7.99
CA ILE A 143 -3.47 -9.24 8.21
C ILE A 143 -3.40 -10.60 8.90
N GLU A 144 -2.51 -11.49 8.46
CA GLU A 144 -2.31 -12.80 9.07
C GLU A 144 -1.98 -12.68 10.57
N LYS A 145 -1.05 -11.78 10.92
CA LYS A 145 -0.74 -11.48 12.32
C LYS A 145 -1.91 -10.87 13.09
N PHE A 146 -2.67 -9.98 12.46
CA PHE A 146 -3.87 -9.40 13.07
C PHE A 146 -4.91 -10.48 13.41
N LEU A 147 -5.19 -11.39 12.47
CA LEU A 147 -6.13 -12.50 12.68
C LEU A 147 -5.67 -13.42 13.81
N GLN A 148 -4.38 -13.76 13.84
CA GLN A 148 -3.81 -14.61 14.89
C GLN A 148 -3.85 -13.94 16.26
N GLU A 149 -3.47 -12.67 16.37
CA GLU A 149 -3.36 -11.98 17.67
C GLU A 149 -4.72 -11.51 18.21
N LYS A 150 -5.65 -11.09 17.34
CA LYS A 150 -6.95 -10.54 17.77
C LYS A 150 -8.08 -11.54 17.80
N TYR A 151 -8.09 -12.48 16.87
CA TYR A 151 -9.18 -13.43 16.72
C TYR A 151 -8.73 -14.87 17.00
N ARG A 152 -7.42 -15.13 17.13
CA ARG A 152 -6.83 -16.48 17.21
C ARG A 152 -7.23 -17.35 16.04
N LEU A 153 -7.42 -16.72 14.89
CA LEU A 153 -7.81 -17.36 13.65
C LEU A 153 -6.62 -17.49 12.70
N THR A 154 -6.58 -18.60 11.97
CA THR A 154 -5.64 -18.79 10.86
C THR A 154 -6.14 -18.15 9.57
N ASP A 155 -7.45 -17.92 9.44
CA ASP A 155 -8.09 -17.24 8.31
C ASP A 155 -9.51 -16.77 8.71
N ILE A 156 -10.17 -15.99 7.84
CA ILE A 156 -11.52 -15.46 8.06
C ILE A 156 -12.32 -15.51 6.74
N PRO A 157 -13.60 -15.94 6.74
CA PRO A 157 -14.42 -15.90 5.53
C PRO A 157 -14.69 -14.46 5.11
N PHE A 158 -14.80 -14.19 3.81
CA PHE A 158 -15.11 -12.84 3.31
C PHE A 158 -16.44 -12.29 3.85
N SER A 159 -17.42 -13.17 4.10
CA SER A 159 -18.72 -12.81 4.67
C SER A 159 -18.64 -12.21 6.09
N ALA A 160 -17.54 -12.44 6.82
CA ALA A 160 -17.30 -11.86 8.14
C ALA A 160 -16.54 -10.52 8.09
N LEU A 161 -16.15 -10.04 6.90
CA LEU A 161 -15.57 -8.70 6.76
C LEU A 161 -16.69 -7.66 6.77
N ASP A 162 -16.76 -6.91 7.85
CA ASP A 162 -17.65 -5.76 7.99
C ASP A 162 -16.86 -4.48 8.25
N ARG A 163 -17.58 -3.38 8.50
CA ARG A 163 -16.91 -2.11 8.78
C ARG A 163 -16.10 -2.15 10.09
N SER A 164 -16.60 -2.85 11.11
CA SER A 164 -15.91 -2.97 12.40
C SER A 164 -14.58 -3.73 12.27
N PHE A 165 -14.50 -4.73 11.39
CA PHE A 165 -13.26 -5.44 11.07
C PHE A 165 -12.20 -4.48 10.52
N ILE A 166 -12.59 -3.59 9.59
CA ILE A 166 -11.68 -2.59 9.01
C ILE A 166 -11.18 -1.63 10.08
N ASP A 167 -12.05 -1.13 10.95
CA ASP A 167 -11.67 -0.19 12.00
C ASP A 167 -10.77 -0.84 13.05
N LYS A 168 -11.06 -2.09 13.44
CA LYS A 168 -10.21 -2.87 14.35
C LYS A 168 -8.83 -3.14 13.74
N TYR A 169 -8.76 -3.39 12.44
CA TYR A 169 -7.49 -3.58 11.73
C TYR A 169 -6.67 -2.28 11.68
N ASP A 170 -7.29 -1.15 11.32
CA ASP A 170 -6.62 0.16 11.33
C ASP A 170 -6.11 0.51 12.74
N LEU A 171 -6.95 0.33 13.76
CA LEU A 171 -6.58 0.55 15.16
C LEU A 171 -5.37 -0.30 15.56
N TYR A 172 -5.42 -1.60 15.29
CA TYR A 172 -4.32 -2.54 15.54
C TYR A 172 -3.00 -2.10 14.89
N LEU A 173 -3.05 -1.68 13.63
CA LEU A 173 -1.86 -1.21 12.92
C LEU A 173 -1.24 0.04 13.58
N ARG A 174 -2.07 0.88 14.20
CA ARG A 174 -1.64 2.12 14.88
C ARG A 174 -1.15 1.87 16.30
N THR A 175 -1.90 1.12 17.11
CA THR A 175 -1.66 1.03 18.56
C THR A 175 -0.70 -0.10 18.93
N GLU A 176 -0.75 -1.22 18.20
CA GLU A 176 0.03 -2.41 18.54
C GLU A 176 1.22 -2.58 17.62
N ARG A 177 1.06 -2.22 16.34
CA ARG A 177 2.18 -2.20 15.39
C ARG A 177 2.89 -0.87 15.33
N ASN A 178 2.36 0.18 15.98
CA ASN A 178 2.99 1.49 16.08
C ASN A 178 3.42 2.05 14.71
N LEU A 179 2.62 1.78 13.68
CA LEU A 179 2.95 2.15 12.31
C LEU A 179 2.59 3.62 12.03
N ALA A 180 3.47 4.28 11.27
CA ALA A 180 3.21 5.63 10.79
C ALA A 180 1.94 5.67 9.89
N PRO A 181 1.15 6.77 9.91
CA PRO A 181 -0.12 6.86 9.17
C PRO A 181 -0.01 6.52 7.68
N GLY A 182 1.07 6.93 7.02
CA GLY A 182 1.30 6.61 5.60
C GLY A 182 1.49 5.11 5.34
N THR A 183 2.11 4.38 6.27
CA THR A 183 2.26 2.92 6.17
C THR A 183 0.91 2.23 6.36
N VAL A 184 0.11 2.71 7.31
CA VAL A 184 -1.25 2.19 7.56
C VAL A 184 -2.16 2.39 6.34
N ILE A 185 -2.10 3.57 5.71
CA ILE A 185 -2.79 3.84 4.43
C ILE A 185 -2.38 2.83 3.37
N ASN A 186 -1.08 2.57 3.21
CA ASN A 186 -0.63 1.61 2.19
C ASN A 186 -1.24 0.23 2.46
N LEU A 187 -1.07 -0.31 3.68
CA LEU A 187 -1.58 -1.63 4.05
C LEU A 187 -3.10 -1.75 3.85
N THR A 188 -3.87 -0.73 4.23
CA THR A 188 -5.32 -0.70 4.05
C THR A 188 -5.73 -0.56 2.59
N VAL A 189 -4.96 0.19 1.77
CA VAL A 189 -5.17 0.25 0.31
C VAL A 189 -4.93 -1.12 -0.34
N GLN A 190 -3.91 -1.88 0.06
CA GLN A 190 -3.72 -3.24 -0.45
C GLN A 190 -4.91 -4.15 -0.09
N LEU A 191 -5.37 -4.12 1.17
CA LEU A 191 -6.56 -4.89 1.57
C LEU A 191 -7.82 -4.45 0.79
N LYS A 192 -7.99 -3.15 0.58
CA LYS A 192 -9.07 -2.58 -0.21
C LYS A 192 -9.06 -3.08 -1.66
N THR A 193 -7.89 -3.29 -2.27
CA THR A 193 -7.78 -3.94 -3.57
C THR A 193 -8.28 -5.37 -3.52
N ILE A 194 -7.86 -6.17 -2.54
CA ILE A 194 -8.28 -7.57 -2.40
C ILE A 194 -9.79 -7.71 -2.20
N VAL A 195 -10.36 -6.86 -1.34
CA VAL A 195 -11.82 -6.78 -1.15
C VAL A 195 -12.54 -6.36 -2.43
N GLY A 196 -11.97 -5.43 -3.20
CA GLY A 196 -12.54 -5.01 -4.49
C GLY A 196 -12.57 -6.13 -5.52
N GLU A 197 -11.50 -6.93 -5.62
CA GLU A 197 -11.45 -8.11 -6.50
C GLU A 197 -12.46 -9.17 -6.02
N ALA A 198 -12.58 -9.40 -4.70
CA ALA A 198 -13.56 -10.34 -4.17
C ALA A 198 -15.03 -9.93 -4.45
N ILE A 199 -15.32 -8.62 -4.52
CA ILE A 199 -16.63 -8.12 -4.98
C ILE A 199 -16.81 -8.37 -6.47
N ALA A 200 -15.78 -8.09 -7.28
CA ALA A 200 -15.84 -8.30 -8.74
C ALA A 200 -16.05 -9.79 -9.09
N ASP A 201 -15.48 -10.70 -8.29
CA ASP A 201 -15.64 -12.15 -8.43
C ASP A 201 -16.95 -12.67 -7.81
N GLY A 202 -17.78 -11.80 -7.22
CA GLY A 202 -19.07 -12.16 -6.63
C GLY A 202 -19.00 -12.93 -5.31
N ILE A 203 -17.83 -12.94 -4.65
CA ILE A 203 -17.63 -13.63 -3.35
C ILE A 203 -18.38 -12.89 -2.23
N ILE A 204 -18.40 -11.55 -2.29
CA ILE A 204 -19.16 -10.68 -1.40
C ILE A 204 -19.86 -9.59 -2.20
N THR A 205 -21.04 -9.16 -1.72
CA THR A 205 -21.82 -8.09 -2.34
C THR A 205 -21.74 -6.77 -1.58
N VAL A 206 -21.47 -6.84 -0.26
CA VAL A 206 -21.37 -5.68 0.61
C VAL A 206 -19.92 -5.25 0.73
N TYR A 207 -19.66 -3.95 0.57
CA TYR A 207 -18.32 -3.38 0.63
C TYR A 207 -17.95 -2.95 2.07
N PRO A 208 -17.02 -3.63 2.77
CA PRO A 208 -16.73 -3.39 4.18
C PRO A 208 -16.02 -2.06 4.46
N PHE A 209 -15.42 -1.44 3.45
CA PHE A 209 -14.73 -0.14 3.57
C PHE A 209 -15.67 1.05 3.38
N MET A 210 -16.99 0.85 3.36
CA MET A 210 -17.94 1.95 3.21
C MET A 210 -17.77 2.98 4.35
N GLY A 211 -17.58 4.25 3.97
CA GLY A 211 -17.30 5.36 4.89
C GLY A 211 -15.93 5.35 5.57
N TYR A 212 -14.98 4.48 5.15
CA TYR A 212 -13.68 4.37 5.83
C TYR A 212 -12.75 5.46 5.34
N GLU A 213 -12.30 6.28 6.30
CA GLU A 213 -11.38 7.38 6.04
C GLU A 213 -10.09 7.19 6.86
N PRO A 214 -8.97 6.89 6.20
CA PRO A 214 -7.71 6.73 6.91
C PRO A 214 -7.14 8.09 7.31
N VAL A 215 -6.59 8.17 8.52
CA VAL A 215 -5.86 9.36 8.98
C VAL A 215 -4.67 9.62 8.08
N ARG A 216 -4.64 10.78 7.43
CA ARG A 216 -3.56 11.20 6.54
C ARG A 216 -2.44 11.89 7.33
N PRO A 217 -1.17 11.62 7.03
CA PRO A 217 -0.07 12.33 7.67
C PRO A 217 -0.15 13.83 7.33
N LYS A 218 0.23 14.69 8.28
CA LYS A 218 0.34 16.14 8.04
C LYS A 218 1.29 16.39 6.87
N ALA A 219 0.95 17.38 6.03
CA ALA A 219 1.82 17.80 4.95
C ALA A 219 3.11 18.40 5.54
N VAL A 220 4.25 17.90 5.08
CA VAL A 220 5.58 18.43 5.40
C VAL A 220 6.15 19.03 4.13
N GLN A 221 6.91 20.11 4.24
CA GLN A 221 7.64 20.69 3.11
C GLN A 221 8.58 19.65 2.49
N LYS A 222 8.44 19.42 1.17
CA LYS A 222 9.21 18.40 0.43
C LYS A 222 10.26 18.98 -0.52
N TYR A 223 10.41 20.29 -0.56
CA TYR A 223 11.35 21.03 -1.42
C TYR A 223 12.32 21.88 -0.59
N LEU A 224 13.43 22.33 -1.18
CA LEU A 224 14.36 23.30 -0.58
C LEU A 224 13.86 24.73 -0.82
N THR A 225 13.91 25.60 0.18
CA THR A 225 13.71 27.05 -0.04
C THR A 225 14.90 27.62 -0.82
N ASP A 226 14.76 28.83 -1.35
CA ASP A 226 15.88 29.52 -1.99
C ASP A 226 17.10 29.61 -1.07
N GLU A 227 16.95 30.02 0.19
CA GLU A 227 18.09 30.13 1.12
C GLU A 227 18.76 28.78 1.39
N GLU A 228 17.99 27.70 1.49
CA GLU A 228 18.53 26.35 1.67
C GLU A 228 19.23 25.84 0.41
N LEU A 229 18.68 26.13 -0.76
CA LEU A 229 19.30 25.80 -2.04
C LEU A 229 20.60 26.58 -2.23
N GLN A 230 20.62 27.88 -1.92
CA GLN A 230 21.82 28.72 -1.95
C GLN A 230 22.90 28.17 -1.01
N ARG A 231 22.55 27.82 0.24
CA ARG A 231 23.51 27.18 1.15
C ARG A 231 24.05 25.87 0.58
N LEU A 232 23.17 25.03 0.02
CA LEU A 232 23.58 23.76 -0.58
C LEU A 232 24.55 23.98 -1.76
N MET A 233 24.34 25.00 -2.59
CA MET A 233 25.19 25.34 -3.74
C MET A 233 26.56 25.90 -3.33
N THR A 234 26.59 26.74 -2.31
CA THR A 234 27.77 27.55 -1.96
C THR A 234 28.64 26.96 -0.85
N THR A 235 28.09 26.12 0.03
CA THR A 235 28.83 25.58 1.18
C THR A 235 29.99 24.68 0.71
N PRO A 236 31.24 24.95 1.14
CA PRO A 236 32.37 24.08 0.86
C PRO A 236 32.18 22.70 1.49
N LEU A 237 32.52 21.66 0.73
CA LEU A 237 32.47 20.27 1.18
C LEU A 237 33.87 19.72 1.37
N HIS A 238 34.04 18.83 2.35
CA HIS A 238 35.36 18.32 2.75
C HIS A 238 35.82 17.09 1.93
N ARG A 239 34.99 16.58 1.00
CA ARG A 239 35.29 15.38 0.19
C ARG A 239 34.74 15.50 -1.24
N GLN A 240 35.51 15.00 -2.21
CA GLN A 240 35.11 14.97 -3.62
C GLN A 240 33.83 14.15 -3.87
N THR A 241 33.63 13.07 -3.11
CA THR A 241 32.38 12.28 -3.15
C THR A 241 31.15 13.12 -2.82
N LEU A 242 31.25 14.04 -1.86
CA LEU A 242 30.13 14.91 -1.48
C LEU A 242 29.87 15.97 -2.55
N TYR A 243 30.92 16.51 -3.18
CA TYR A 243 30.78 17.40 -4.34
C TYR A 243 30.04 16.71 -5.49
N LEU A 244 30.43 15.48 -5.84
CA LEU A 244 29.72 14.71 -6.87
C LEU A 244 28.25 14.52 -6.51
N VAL A 245 27.95 14.08 -5.28
CA VAL A 245 26.56 13.86 -4.85
C VAL A 245 25.75 15.14 -4.87
N ARG A 246 26.33 16.26 -4.39
CA ARG A 246 25.72 17.59 -4.44
C ARG A 246 25.40 17.97 -5.88
N ASP A 247 26.36 17.83 -6.79
CA ASP A 247 26.20 18.25 -8.17
C ASP A 247 25.14 17.40 -8.89
N MET A 248 25.09 16.08 -8.65
CA MET A 248 24.00 15.23 -9.16
C MET A 248 22.63 15.65 -8.61
N PHE A 249 22.57 16.03 -7.33
CA PHE A 249 21.34 16.49 -6.71
C PHE A 249 20.91 17.86 -7.26
N LEU A 250 21.85 18.79 -7.47
CA LEU A 250 21.61 20.08 -8.11
C LEU A 250 21.16 19.92 -9.56
N PHE A 251 21.77 19.02 -10.32
CA PHE A 251 21.30 18.68 -11.67
C PHE A 251 19.82 18.28 -11.64
N SER A 252 19.40 17.45 -10.68
CA SER A 252 18.00 17.09 -10.49
C SER A 252 17.13 18.27 -9.99
N CYS A 253 17.68 19.19 -9.18
CA CYS A 253 16.97 20.39 -8.74
C CYS A 253 16.64 21.34 -9.89
N PHE A 254 17.49 21.39 -10.92
CA PHE A 254 17.34 22.29 -12.06
C PHE A 254 16.79 21.62 -13.33
N THR A 255 16.48 20.32 -13.27
CA THR A 255 15.82 19.60 -14.37
C THR A 255 14.56 18.85 -13.94
N GLY A 256 14.39 18.58 -12.64
CA GLY A 256 13.28 17.78 -12.11
C GLY A 256 13.36 16.30 -12.46
N ILE A 257 14.45 15.82 -13.07
CA ILE A 257 14.59 14.42 -13.47
C ILE A 257 14.79 13.55 -12.22
N SER A 258 14.02 12.46 -12.11
CA SER A 258 14.11 11.56 -10.97
C SER A 258 15.43 10.79 -10.97
N TYR A 259 15.92 10.36 -9.79
CA TYR A 259 17.12 9.52 -9.67
C TYR A 259 17.17 8.38 -10.69
N ARG A 260 16.03 7.68 -10.83
CA ARG A 260 15.93 6.48 -11.67
C ARG A 260 16.08 6.84 -13.15
N ASP A 261 15.42 7.90 -13.60
CA ASP A 261 15.51 8.34 -15.00
C ASP A 261 16.88 8.94 -15.29
N MET A 262 17.42 9.75 -14.36
CA MET A 262 18.73 10.39 -14.46
C MET A 262 19.86 9.36 -14.60
N ARG A 263 19.79 8.25 -13.84
CA ARG A 263 20.76 7.15 -13.93
C ARG A 263 20.71 6.40 -15.28
N SER A 264 19.59 6.49 -16.01
CA SER A 264 19.50 5.88 -17.35
C SER A 264 19.91 6.80 -18.49
N LEU A 265 20.08 8.10 -18.26
CA LEU A 265 20.39 9.05 -19.32
C LEU A 265 21.70 8.70 -20.02
N THR A 266 21.68 8.79 -21.35
CA THR A 266 22.83 8.66 -22.24
C THR A 266 23.02 9.94 -23.04
N LYS A 267 24.13 10.04 -23.78
CA LYS A 267 24.40 11.19 -24.67
C LYS A 267 23.33 11.35 -25.76
N GLU A 268 22.70 10.26 -26.19
CA GLU A 268 21.60 10.26 -27.17
C GLU A 268 20.33 10.96 -26.66
N ASN A 269 20.18 11.13 -25.34
CA ASN A 269 19.05 11.87 -24.79
C ASN A 269 19.24 13.39 -24.88
N LEU A 270 20.42 13.88 -25.28
CA LEU A 270 20.68 15.29 -25.49
C LEU A 270 20.36 15.71 -26.94
N SER A 271 19.63 16.81 -27.08
CA SER A 271 19.28 17.39 -28.38
C SER A 271 19.51 18.89 -28.34
N LEU A 272 20.18 19.43 -29.36
CA LEU A 272 20.39 20.87 -29.53
C LEU A 272 19.28 21.40 -30.46
N ALA A 273 18.51 22.37 -29.99
CA ALA A 273 17.51 23.05 -30.77
C ALA A 273 18.14 24.10 -31.70
N GLU A 274 17.38 24.57 -32.70
CA GLU A 274 17.84 25.56 -33.68
C GLU A 274 18.24 26.90 -33.04
N ASP A 275 17.60 27.26 -31.92
CA ASP A 275 17.90 28.45 -31.13
C ASP A 275 19.15 28.33 -30.24
N GLY A 276 19.85 27.19 -30.30
CA GLY A 276 21.03 26.89 -29.49
C GLY A 276 20.72 26.34 -28.09
N THR A 277 19.45 26.17 -27.73
CA THR A 277 19.06 25.60 -26.42
C THR A 277 19.26 24.08 -26.41
N TRP A 278 19.95 23.58 -25.39
CA TRP A 278 20.06 22.13 -25.16
C TRP A 278 18.83 21.58 -24.44
N TRP A 279 18.38 20.41 -24.85
CA TRP A 279 17.24 19.70 -24.29
C TRP A 279 17.63 18.29 -23.87
N ILE A 280 17.02 17.81 -22.77
CA ILE A 280 16.96 16.39 -22.46
C ILE A 280 15.60 15.86 -22.87
N LYS A 281 15.60 14.85 -23.75
CA LYS A 281 14.40 14.15 -24.23
C LYS A 281 14.49 12.68 -23.85
N SER A 282 13.51 12.18 -23.12
CA SER A 282 13.46 10.77 -22.70
C SER A 282 12.05 10.36 -22.29
N ALA A 283 11.89 9.09 -21.91
CA ALA A 283 10.64 8.55 -21.39
C ALA A 283 10.80 8.08 -19.93
N ARG A 284 9.84 8.39 -19.08
CA ARG A 284 9.83 7.96 -17.66
C ARG A 284 9.91 6.45 -17.59
N GLN A 285 10.85 5.90 -16.81
CA GLN A 285 11.03 4.46 -16.74
C GLN A 285 9.77 3.70 -16.27
N LYS A 286 9.01 4.30 -15.35
CA LYS A 286 7.83 3.67 -14.74
C LYS A 286 6.58 3.73 -15.62
N THR A 287 6.32 4.88 -16.23
CA THR A 287 5.05 5.14 -16.93
C THR A 287 5.19 5.20 -18.44
N LYS A 288 6.42 5.22 -18.96
CA LYS A 288 6.75 5.40 -20.39
C LYS A 288 6.29 6.72 -21.00
N ILE A 289 5.83 7.65 -20.16
CA ILE A 289 5.44 8.99 -20.57
C ILE A 289 6.70 9.78 -20.92
N GLU A 290 6.69 10.38 -22.10
CA GLU A 290 7.76 11.23 -22.59
C GLU A 290 7.87 12.50 -21.77
N PHE A 291 9.09 12.99 -21.60
CA PHE A 291 9.37 14.29 -21.04
C PHE A 291 10.50 14.96 -21.81
N GLU A 292 10.37 16.26 -21.95
CA GLU A 292 11.36 17.12 -22.58
C GLU A 292 11.64 18.28 -21.63
N ILE A 293 12.93 18.51 -21.33
CA ILE A 293 13.35 19.54 -20.39
C ILE A 293 14.44 20.38 -21.06
N PRO A 294 14.24 21.70 -21.23
CA PRO A 294 15.29 22.60 -21.66
C PRO A 294 16.32 22.75 -20.53
N LEU A 295 17.60 22.74 -20.87
CA LEU A 295 18.68 22.83 -19.91
C LEU A 295 19.08 24.29 -19.66
N LEU A 296 18.99 24.67 -18.38
CA LEU A 296 19.58 25.90 -17.87
C LEU A 296 21.11 25.76 -17.77
N ASP A 297 21.79 26.89 -17.54
CA ASP A 297 23.26 26.94 -17.48
C ASP A 297 23.86 26.01 -16.44
N LEU A 298 23.26 25.89 -15.25
CA LEU A 298 23.82 25.07 -14.16
C LEU A 298 23.87 23.57 -14.52
N PRO A 299 22.78 22.91 -15.00
CA PRO A 299 22.86 21.57 -15.56
C PRO A 299 23.95 21.41 -16.63
N LEU A 300 24.12 22.38 -17.54
CA LEU A 300 25.14 22.32 -18.59
C LEU A 300 26.56 22.37 -18.02
N GLN A 301 26.80 23.22 -17.02
CA GLN A 301 28.09 23.27 -16.33
C GLN A 301 28.41 21.96 -15.62
N ILE A 302 27.42 21.30 -15.01
CA ILE A 302 27.58 19.99 -14.36
C ILE A 302 27.90 18.91 -15.42
N LEU A 303 27.21 18.90 -16.56
CA LEU A 303 27.51 17.99 -17.65
C LEU A 303 28.95 18.16 -18.15
N LYS A 304 29.39 19.41 -18.33
CA LYS A 304 30.77 19.72 -18.73
C LYS A 304 31.79 19.28 -17.68
N LYS A 305 31.53 19.52 -16.40
CA LYS A 305 32.43 19.16 -15.29
C LYS A 305 32.71 17.65 -15.22
N TYR A 306 31.73 16.83 -15.59
CA TYR A 306 31.80 15.37 -15.46
C TYR A 306 31.92 14.64 -16.80
N SER A 307 32.22 15.32 -17.92
CA SER A 307 32.26 14.71 -19.26
C SER A 307 33.20 13.50 -19.35
N ASP A 308 34.33 13.56 -18.64
CA ASP A 308 35.42 12.58 -18.71
C ASP A 308 35.32 11.52 -17.60
N ALA A 309 34.40 11.71 -16.65
CA ALA A 309 34.24 10.85 -15.48
C ALA A 309 33.27 9.68 -15.71
N VAL A 310 32.72 9.54 -16.93
CA VAL A 310 31.65 8.60 -17.23
C VAL A 310 32.14 7.47 -18.13
N SER A 311 32.06 6.23 -17.66
CA SER A 311 32.15 5.03 -18.49
C SER A 311 30.76 4.61 -19.01
N ASP A 312 30.71 3.87 -20.12
CA ASP A 312 29.50 3.17 -20.61
C ASP A 312 28.35 4.04 -21.18
N ASN A 313 28.67 5.05 -22.00
CA ASN A 313 27.71 5.91 -22.74
C ASN A 313 26.67 6.63 -21.84
N ARG A 314 26.83 6.59 -20.51
CA ARG A 314 25.99 7.32 -19.57
C ARG A 314 26.26 8.82 -19.66
N LEU A 315 25.29 9.60 -19.21
CA LEU A 315 25.41 11.06 -19.16
C LEU A 315 26.08 11.56 -17.88
N LEU A 316 25.94 10.84 -16.76
CA LEU A 316 26.35 11.29 -15.43
C LEU A 316 26.88 10.14 -14.55
N PRO A 317 27.95 10.36 -13.75
CA PRO A 317 28.58 9.31 -12.95
C PRO A 317 27.87 9.12 -11.59
N MET A 318 26.70 8.47 -11.59
CA MET A 318 25.86 8.35 -10.39
C MET A 318 26.12 7.09 -9.55
N TYR A 319 26.24 7.25 -8.22
CA TYR A 319 26.22 6.11 -7.28
C TYR A 319 24.83 5.45 -7.17
N CYS A 320 24.76 4.31 -6.48
CA CYS A 320 23.50 3.69 -6.13
C CYS A 320 22.63 4.61 -5.24
N ASN A 321 21.30 4.51 -5.33
CA ASN A 321 20.38 5.45 -4.68
C ASN A 321 20.59 5.50 -3.15
N SER A 322 20.91 4.36 -2.54
CA SER A 322 21.18 4.27 -1.11
C SER A 322 22.40 5.13 -0.72
N ASN A 323 23.49 5.05 -1.49
CA ASN A 323 24.69 5.87 -1.25
C ASN A 323 24.41 7.35 -1.52
N MET A 324 23.69 7.67 -2.60
CA MET A 324 23.27 9.06 -2.86
C MET A 324 22.50 9.65 -1.66
N ASN A 325 21.51 8.92 -1.14
CA ASN A 325 20.71 9.38 0.00
C ASN A 325 21.50 9.41 1.31
N LEU A 326 22.49 8.53 1.49
CA LEU A 326 23.37 8.56 2.65
C LEU A 326 24.19 9.86 2.67
N TYR A 327 24.87 10.16 1.58
CA TYR A 327 25.68 11.36 1.45
C TYR A 327 24.84 12.66 1.42
N LEU A 328 23.61 12.62 0.88
CA LEU A 328 22.71 13.78 0.96
C LEU A 328 22.31 14.14 2.40
N LYS A 329 22.13 13.16 3.28
CA LYS A 329 21.90 13.42 4.71
C LYS A 329 23.12 14.01 5.40
N GLU A 330 24.31 13.69 4.93
CA GLU A 330 25.55 14.30 5.41
C GLU A 330 25.67 15.74 4.92
N ILE A 331 25.47 15.98 3.62
CA ILE A 331 25.45 17.33 3.04
C ILE A 331 24.40 18.21 3.72
N ALA A 332 23.20 17.69 3.99
CA ALA A 332 22.15 18.41 4.70
C ALA A 332 22.60 18.91 6.09
N ARG A 333 23.35 18.07 6.83
CA ARG A 333 23.91 18.45 8.14
C ARG A 333 24.97 19.55 7.99
N ILE A 334 25.86 19.43 7.00
CA ILE A 334 26.90 20.43 6.72
C ILE A 334 26.28 21.79 6.34
N CYS A 335 25.18 21.77 5.57
CA CYS A 335 24.51 22.98 5.09
C CYS A 335 23.48 23.57 6.07
N ASN A 336 23.38 23.04 7.30
CA ASN A 336 22.38 23.43 8.30
C ASN A 336 20.94 23.38 7.74
N ILE A 337 20.59 22.25 7.12
CA ILE A 337 19.23 21.95 6.65
C ILE A 337 18.59 21.00 7.66
N ASN A 338 17.59 21.51 8.39
CA ASN A 338 16.96 20.85 9.54
C ASN A 338 15.99 19.70 9.15
N ARG A 339 16.28 18.99 8.07
CA ARG A 339 15.57 17.77 7.65
C ARG A 339 16.48 16.85 6.83
N PRO A 340 16.27 15.52 6.90
CA PRO A 340 17.02 14.59 6.09
C PRO A 340 16.67 14.78 4.61
N LEU A 341 17.68 15.04 3.77
CA LEU A 341 17.50 15.07 2.33
C LEU A 341 17.53 13.67 1.74
N VAL A 342 16.62 13.45 0.80
CA VAL A 342 16.63 12.30 -0.11
C VAL A 342 16.56 12.82 -1.54
N PHE A 343 17.06 12.05 -2.50
CA PHE A 343 17.22 12.51 -3.87
C PHE A 343 15.91 13.03 -4.50
N HIS A 344 14.75 12.49 -4.11
CA HIS A 344 13.47 12.95 -4.64
C HIS A 344 13.09 14.38 -4.23
N VAL A 345 13.69 14.93 -3.17
CA VAL A 345 13.54 16.34 -2.78
C VAL A 345 13.95 17.25 -3.93
N ALA A 346 14.97 16.89 -4.71
CA ALA A 346 15.42 17.68 -5.84
C ALA A 346 14.31 17.92 -6.88
N ARG A 347 13.51 16.90 -7.17
CA ARG A 347 12.37 17.05 -8.08
C ARG A 347 11.27 17.96 -7.52
N HIS A 348 11.02 17.90 -6.21
CA HIS A 348 10.12 18.83 -5.54
C HIS A 348 10.65 20.27 -5.59
N THR A 349 11.97 20.45 -5.39
CA THR A 349 12.66 21.74 -5.55
C THR A 349 12.52 22.27 -6.96
N TYR A 350 12.76 21.45 -7.99
CA TYR A 350 12.54 21.87 -9.38
C TYR A 350 11.11 22.38 -9.62
N ALA A 351 10.12 21.56 -9.24
CA ALA A 351 8.72 21.84 -9.49
C ALA A 351 8.23 23.08 -8.72
N THR A 352 8.67 23.26 -7.48
CA THR A 352 8.17 24.34 -6.62
C THR A 352 9.02 25.60 -6.74
N GLU A 353 10.33 25.46 -6.50
CA GLU A 353 11.26 26.57 -6.31
C GLU A 353 11.92 27.04 -7.62
N ILE A 354 12.22 26.14 -8.56
CA ILE A 354 12.87 26.57 -9.83
C ILE A 354 11.84 27.01 -10.88
N THR A 355 10.63 26.45 -10.86
CA THR A 355 9.65 26.66 -11.93
C THR A 355 8.40 27.42 -11.48
N LEU A 356 7.57 26.85 -10.60
CA LEU A 356 6.31 27.48 -10.21
C LEU A 356 6.49 28.85 -9.53
N SER A 357 7.43 28.99 -8.60
CA SER A 357 7.72 30.29 -7.96
C SER A 357 8.17 31.34 -8.99
N HIS A 358 8.87 30.92 -10.04
CA HIS A 358 9.34 31.75 -11.15
C HIS A 358 8.30 31.92 -12.29
N GLY A 359 7.04 31.51 -12.07
CA GLY A 359 5.93 31.82 -12.98
C GLY A 359 5.78 30.88 -14.17
N VAL A 360 6.47 29.74 -14.18
CA VAL A 360 6.22 28.69 -15.19
C VAL A 360 4.82 28.10 -14.95
N PRO A 361 3.93 28.06 -15.96
CA PRO A 361 2.58 27.53 -15.79
C PRO A 361 2.55 26.07 -15.31
N LEU A 362 1.54 25.73 -14.51
CA LEU A 362 1.40 24.40 -13.90
C LEU A 362 1.35 23.28 -14.96
N GLU A 363 0.69 23.52 -16.08
CA GLU A 363 0.56 22.62 -17.23
C GLU A 363 1.93 22.35 -17.85
N THR A 364 2.73 23.40 -18.02
CA THR A 364 4.11 23.32 -18.54
C THR A 364 4.98 22.50 -17.60
N VAL A 365 4.94 22.79 -16.29
CA VAL A 365 5.67 22.02 -15.27
C VAL A 365 5.22 20.56 -15.27
N SER A 366 3.91 20.30 -15.39
CA SER A 366 3.35 18.95 -15.46
C SER A 366 3.91 18.15 -16.65
N LYS A 367 4.03 18.79 -17.82
CA LYS A 367 4.59 18.20 -19.04
C LYS A 367 6.10 17.94 -18.90
N MET A 368 6.88 18.91 -18.41
CA MET A 368 8.33 18.75 -18.14
C MET A 368 8.61 17.63 -17.13
N LEU A 369 7.73 17.51 -16.12
CA LEU A 369 7.82 16.43 -15.14
C LEU A 369 7.31 15.09 -15.71
N GLY A 370 6.63 15.02 -16.85
CA GLY A 370 6.09 13.79 -17.41
C GLY A 370 5.04 13.14 -16.50
N HIS A 371 4.18 13.95 -15.87
CA HIS A 371 3.03 13.45 -15.10
C HIS A 371 1.87 13.11 -16.04
N SER A 372 1.24 11.95 -15.83
CA SER A 372 0.02 11.57 -16.57
C SER A 372 -1.22 12.39 -16.21
N ARG A 373 -1.21 13.01 -15.04
CA ARG A 373 -2.35 13.68 -14.43
C ARG A 373 -1.89 14.96 -13.76
N ILE A 374 -2.52 16.07 -14.09
CA ILE A 374 -2.19 17.40 -13.58
C ILE A 374 -2.37 17.50 -12.06
N GLU A 375 -3.27 16.69 -11.48
CA GLU A 375 -3.49 16.60 -10.03
C GLU A 375 -2.19 16.24 -9.28
N THR A 376 -1.30 15.48 -9.92
CA THR A 376 0.01 15.15 -9.36
C THR A 376 0.90 16.39 -9.23
N THR A 377 0.71 17.38 -10.11
CA THR A 377 1.47 18.63 -10.11
C THR A 377 0.86 19.66 -9.17
N ARG A 378 -0.46 19.59 -8.89
CA ARG A 378 -1.11 20.47 -7.90
C ARG A 378 -0.50 20.35 -6.50
N ILE A 379 0.13 19.24 -6.16
CA ILE A 379 0.82 19.08 -4.87
C ILE A 379 2.01 20.04 -4.69
N TYR A 380 2.55 20.61 -5.77
CA TYR A 380 3.64 21.60 -5.76
C TYR A 380 3.13 23.04 -5.81
N ALA A 381 1.88 23.25 -6.24
CA ALA A 381 1.29 24.58 -6.32
C ALA A 381 1.03 25.10 -4.90
N LYS A 382 1.95 25.93 -4.41
CA LYS A 382 1.73 26.73 -3.20
C LYS A 382 1.39 28.13 -3.67
N VAL A 383 0.13 28.53 -3.49
CA VAL A 383 -0.26 29.92 -3.66
C VAL A 383 0.13 30.63 -2.37
N THR A 384 1.21 31.42 -2.42
CA THR A 384 1.59 32.35 -1.35
C THR A 384 1.09 33.74 -1.70
N ASP A 385 0.83 34.58 -0.70
CA ASP A 385 0.41 35.96 -0.91
C ASP A 385 1.45 36.73 -1.75
N ASP A 386 2.74 36.50 -1.49
CA ASP A 386 3.85 37.05 -2.28
C ASP A 386 3.77 36.66 -3.76
N LYS A 387 3.33 35.43 -4.05
CA LYS A 387 3.18 34.94 -5.42
C LYS A 387 2.00 35.61 -6.12
N ILE A 388 0.87 35.76 -5.41
CA ILE A 388 -0.30 36.50 -5.92
C ILE A 388 0.11 37.93 -6.28
N ASP A 389 0.81 38.62 -5.38
CA ASP A 389 1.24 40.00 -5.60
C ASP A 389 2.22 40.12 -6.78
N SER A 390 3.25 39.27 -6.84
CA SER A 390 4.21 39.23 -7.95
C SER A 390 3.54 38.96 -9.31
N ASP A 391 2.63 37.98 -9.36
CA ASP A 391 1.94 37.63 -10.60
C ASP A 391 0.97 38.75 -11.01
N THR A 392 0.31 39.40 -10.04
CA THR A 392 -0.58 40.56 -10.27
C THR A 392 0.20 41.76 -10.79
N ARG A 393 1.39 42.07 -10.24
CA ARG A 393 2.27 43.13 -10.75
C ARG A 393 2.74 42.85 -12.18
N THR A 394 3.12 41.60 -12.45
CA THR A 394 3.53 41.17 -13.80
C THR A 394 2.39 41.30 -14.80
N LEU A 395 1.17 40.91 -14.40
CA LEU A 395 -0.04 41.06 -15.20
C LEU A 395 -0.35 42.55 -15.44
N ASN A 396 -0.29 43.39 -14.40
CA ASN A 396 -0.54 44.81 -14.50
C ASN A 396 0.41 45.46 -15.51
N ARG A 397 1.71 45.15 -15.46
CA ARG A 397 2.68 45.63 -16.46
C ARG A 397 2.30 45.24 -17.89
N LYS A 398 1.98 43.96 -18.13
CA LYS A 398 1.59 43.45 -19.45
C LYS A 398 0.28 44.06 -19.96
N ILE A 399 -0.68 44.32 -19.07
CA ILE A 399 -1.96 44.95 -19.41
C ILE A 399 -1.74 46.43 -19.75
N SER A 400 -0.99 47.17 -18.93
CA SER A 400 -0.70 48.59 -19.15
C SER A 400 0.08 48.85 -20.44
N GLU A 401 0.93 47.92 -20.87
CA GLU A 401 1.62 47.99 -22.17
C GLU A 401 0.68 47.77 -23.37
N ARG A 402 -0.45 47.08 -23.16
CA ARG A 402 -1.33 46.60 -24.24
C ARG A 402 -2.65 47.36 -24.33
N PHE A 403 -3.14 47.87 -23.21
CA PHE A 403 -4.43 48.52 -23.08
C PHE A 403 -4.25 49.85 -22.34
N SER A 404 -4.54 50.95 -23.02
CA SER A 404 -4.72 52.25 -22.39
C SER A 404 -6.20 52.58 -22.36
N VAL A 405 -6.67 53.05 -21.19
CA VAL A 405 -8.02 53.58 -21.03
C VAL A 405 -7.88 55.08 -20.84
N VAL A 406 -8.63 55.86 -21.61
CA VAL A 406 -8.80 57.29 -21.33
C VAL A 406 -9.78 57.38 -20.17
N ILE A 407 -9.27 57.70 -18.98
CA ILE A 407 -10.04 57.93 -17.76
C ILE A 407 -10.01 59.42 -17.45
#